data_AF-A0A3M1QDE7-F1
#
_entry.id   AF-A0A3M1QDE7-F1
#
_cell.length_a   1.000
_cell.length_b   1.000
_cell.length_c   1.000
_cell.angle_alpha   90.00
_cell.angle_beta   90.00
_cell.angle_gamma   90.00
#
_symmetry.space_group_name_H-M   'P 1'
#
loop_
_entity.id
_entity.type
_entity.pdbx_description
1 polymer ?
#
loop_
_entity_poly.entity_id
_entity_poly.type
_entity_poly.pdbx_seq_one_letter_code
_entity_poly.pdbx_strand_id
1 'polypeptide(L)'
;MPQAARKLDPTNHGQLLSPGPASPDVNIEYKKAWRALPVGVGVGLEIATGAMKLLMDPPMVLPPTAAAHITVAEGGFNASANGAAGAGNGAAAAGVSSAMASLNAANAALTATWTTASAAPGGEPAATQAYTLGIKQAAGAAAAAAVNAIAAGIADVHNCPMSSGPAPHGPGVVTRGCETVFINYLPAARQNDVVYEATGGADPIAVGAASVNIGDLAGGGGGGGGGAGGAWETSQTAASQQDAFSGVASGAIAGGAAGSAAAASGGQGDASDSTAYFGQALEEEEEMVDSYDSPPADPPP
;
A
#
# COMPACT_ATOMS: atom_id res chain seq x y z
N MET A 1 22.93 -15.01 -8.01
CA MET A 1 22.63 -14.91 -6.57
C MET A 1 22.76 -13.45 -6.18
N PRO A 2 21.69 -12.76 -5.76
CA PRO A 2 21.76 -11.36 -5.34
C PRO A 2 22.57 -11.19 -4.05
N GLN A 3 23.07 -9.99 -3.82
CA GLN A 3 23.83 -9.65 -2.63
C GLN A 3 22.92 -9.63 -1.39
N ALA A 4 23.42 -10.05 -0.24
CA ALA A 4 22.66 -10.00 1.02
C ALA A 4 22.45 -8.55 1.49
N ALA A 5 21.24 -8.18 1.88
CA ALA A 5 20.95 -6.85 2.41
C ALA A 5 21.32 -6.74 3.89
N ARG A 6 21.79 -5.56 4.29
CA ARG A 6 22.24 -5.27 5.65
C ARG A 6 21.72 -3.92 6.13
N LYS A 7 21.73 -3.74 7.45
CA LYS A 7 21.50 -2.43 8.06
C LYS A 7 22.43 -1.39 7.43
N LEU A 8 21.89 -0.22 7.11
CA LEU A 8 22.58 0.88 6.42
C LEU A 8 22.97 0.60 4.97
N ASP A 9 22.44 -0.42 4.32
CA ASP A 9 22.51 -0.48 2.86
C ASP A 9 21.44 0.48 2.27
N PRO A 10 21.75 1.18 1.16
CA PRO A 10 20.86 2.17 0.57
C PRO A 10 19.72 1.51 -0.22
N THR A 11 18.59 2.21 -0.26
CA THR A 11 17.46 1.93 -1.15
C THR A 11 17.46 2.88 -2.35
N ASN A 12 16.56 2.68 -3.31
CA ASN A 12 16.45 3.52 -4.50
C ASN A 12 15.89 4.92 -4.21
N HIS A 13 15.15 5.09 -3.11
CA HIS A 13 14.81 6.40 -2.56
C HIS A 13 16.01 7.11 -1.88
N GLY A 14 17.19 6.48 -1.89
CA GLY A 14 18.45 7.01 -1.36
C GLY A 14 18.57 6.92 0.16
N GLN A 15 17.58 6.31 0.82
CA GLN A 15 17.51 6.19 2.26
C GLN A 15 18.16 4.88 2.72
N LEU A 16 18.61 4.85 3.96
CA LEU A 16 19.32 3.69 4.51
C LEU A 16 18.34 2.72 5.17
N LEU A 17 18.53 1.41 5.00
CA LEU A 17 17.86 0.37 5.79
C LEU A 17 18.08 0.59 7.31
N SER A 18 17.14 1.33 7.90
CA SER A 18 17.15 1.90 9.25
C SER A 18 15.78 2.55 9.51
N PRO A 19 15.30 2.70 10.76
CA PRO A 19 15.99 2.51 12.03
C PRO A 19 15.91 1.08 12.59
N GLY A 20 15.22 0.16 11.89
CA GLY A 20 14.96 -1.21 12.33
C GLY A 20 16.15 -1.91 12.99
N PRO A 21 15.89 -2.81 13.95
CA PRO A 21 16.94 -3.41 14.76
C PRO A 21 17.95 -4.21 13.92
N ALA A 22 17.51 -4.74 12.76
CA ALA A 22 18.21 -5.77 12.01
C ALA A 22 18.35 -7.05 12.85
N SER A 23 19.01 -8.07 12.32
CA SER A 23 19.31 -9.29 13.07
C SER A 23 20.03 -8.98 14.38
N PRO A 24 19.60 -9.52 15.55
CA PRO A 24 20.29 -9.28 16.82
C PRO A 24 21.72 -9.84 16.87
N ASP A 25 22.02 -10.91 16.15
CA ASP A 25 23.22 -11.74 16.32
C ASP A 25 23.94 -12.10 15.01
N VAL A 26 23.31 -12.00 13.84
CA VAL A 26 23.93 -12.27 12.54
C VAL A 26 24.46 -10.98 11.91
N ASN A 27 25.77 -10.96 11.68
CA ASN A 27 26.44 -9.92 10.93
C ASN A 27 26.85 -10.45 9.54
N ILE A 28 26.73 -9.60 8.53
CA ILE A 28 27.23 -9.81 7.16
C ILE A 28 28.17 -8.64 6.87
N GLU A 29 29.44 -8.92 6.60
CA GLU A 29 30.48 -7.88 6.42
C GLU A 29 30.44 -6.82 7.55
N TYR A 30 30.40 -7.26 8.82
CA TYR A 30 30.37 -6.41 10.02
C TYR A 30 29.12 -5.55 10.24
N LYS A 31 28.15 -5.53 9.31
CA LYS A 31 26.83 -4.90 9.52
C LYS A 31 25.80 -5.96 9.86
N LYS A 32 24.76 -5.57 10.60
CA LYS A 32 23.66 -6.45 10.99
C LYS A 32 22.85 -6.86 9.76
N ALA A 33 22.54 -8.15 9.60
CA ALA A 33 21.77 -8.63 8.45
C ALA A 33 20.32 -8.12 8.48
N TRP A 34 19.76 -7.74 7.34
CA TRP A 34 18.38 -7.25 7.23
C TRP A 34 17.41 -8.39 6.91
N ARG A 35 16.24 -8.40 7.53
CA ARG A 35 15.25 -9.47 7.45
C ARG A 35 13.93 -8.96 6.89
N ALA A 36 13.33 -9.77 6.02
CA ALA A 36 12.03 -9.52 5.42
C ALA A 36 10.90 -10.14 6.25
N LEU A 37 9.67 -9.81 5.89
CA LEU A 37 8.46 -10.44 6.43
C LEU A 37 8.43 -11.95 6.14
N PRO A 38 7.80 -12.74 7.01
CA PRO A 38 7.51 -14.14 6.75
C PRO A 38 6.63 -14.31 5.50
N VAL A 39 6.79 -15.46 4.84
CA VAL A 39 5.93 -15.84 3.71
C VAL A 39 4.45 -15.78 4.10
N GLY A 40 3.61 -15.27 3.19
CA GLY A 40 2.16 -15.11 3.42
C GLY A 40 1.75 -13.83 4.14
N VAL A 41 2.68 -13.06 4.71
CA VAL A 41 2.36 -11.76 5.36
C VAL A 41 2.39 -10.60 4.35
N GLY A 42 3.31 -10.66 3.38
CA GLY A 42 3.64 -9.54 2.49
C GLY A 42 2.53 -9.10 1.52
N VAL A 43 1.77 -10.03 0.93
CA VAL A 43 0.84 -9.72 -0.19
C VAL A 43 -0.21 -8.67 0.17
N GLY A 44 -0.84 -8.80 1.35
CA GLY A 44 -1.81 -7.81 1.82
C GLY A 44 -1.18 -6.43 2.03
N LEU A 45 0.08 -6.39 2.47
CA LEU A 45 0.81 -5.13 2.66
C LEU A 45 1.13 -4.45 1.33
N GLU A 46 1.52 -5.22 0.30
CA GLU A 46 1.77 -4.68 -1.04
C GLU A 46 0.52 -4.02 -1.62
N ILE A 47 -0.64 -4.69 -1.49
CA ILE A 47 -1.94 -4.15 -1.89
C ILE A 47 -2.26 -2.86 -1.12
N ALA A 48 -2.10 -2.89 0.21
CA ALA A 48 -2.47 -1.76 1.05
C ALA A 48 -1.62 -0.52 0.81
N THR A 49 -0.30 -0.70 0.73
CA THR A 49 0.65 0.39 0.46
C THR A 49 0.50 0.93 -0.96
N GLY A 50 0.16 0.08 -1.93
CA GLY A 50 -0.23 0.51 -3.28
C GLY A 50 -1.47 1.41 -3.28
N ALA A 51 -2.53 1.02 -2.57
CA ALA A 51 -3.73 1.84 -2.43
C ALA A 51 -3.46 3.18 -1.73
N MET A 52 -2.63 3.18 -0.69
CA MET A 52 -2.20 4.41 -0.01
C MET A 52 -1.38 5.31 -0.93
N LYS A 53 -0.48 4.75 -1.75
CA LYS A 53 0.27 5.51 -2.75
C LYS A 53 -0.67 6.19 -3.75
N LEU A 54 -1.66 5.46 -4.27
CA LEU A 54 -2.67 6.01 -5.19
C LEU A 54 -3.51 7.13 -4.55
N LEU A 55 -3.74 7.09 -3.24
CA LEU A 55 -4.36 8.19 -2.50
C LEU A 55 -3.42 9.39 -2.34
N MET A 56 -2.11 9.18 -2.23
CA MET A 56 -1.11 10.23 -2.02
C MET A 56 -0.66 10.96 -3.29
N ASP A 57 -0.58 10.27 -4.43
CA ASP A 57 -0.03 10.83 -5.66
C ASP A 57 -0.82 12.01 -6.27
N PRO A 58 -2.17 11.99 -6.37
CA PRO A 58 -2.90 13.03 -7.08
C PRO A 58 -2.87 14.37 -6.33
N PRO A 59 -2.75 15.51 -7.01
CA PRO A 59 -2.63 16.83 -6.35
C PRO A 59 -3.90 17.24 -5.59
N MET A 60 -5.06 16.72 -5.98
CA MET A 60 -6.34 16.88 -5.29
C MET A 60 -7.05 15.54 -5.18
N VAL A 61 -7.75 15.33 -4.07
CA VAL A 61 -8.50 14.12 -3.77
C VAL A 61 -9.92 14.50 -3.38
N LEU A 62 -10.91 13.82 -3.97
CA LEU A 62 -12.31 13.96 -3.60
C LEU A 62 -12.74 12.86 -2.61
N PRO A 63 -13.76 13.10 -1.76
CA PRO A 63 -14.19 12.12 -0.77
C PRO A 63 -14.54 10.72 -1.30
N PRO A 64 -15.25 10.56 -2.44
CA PRO A 64 -15.55 9.23 -2.96
C PRO A 64 -14.30 8.44 -3.37
N THR A 65 -13.35 9.10 -4.05
CA THR A 65 -12.08 8.50 -4.48
C THR A 65 -11.22 8.10 -3.29
N ALA A 66 -11.11 8.97 -2.27
CA ALA A 66 -10.42 8.63 -1.03
C ALA A 66 -11.05 7.42 -0.34
N ALA A 67 -12.38 7.38 -0.22
CA ALA A 67 -13.07 6.27 0.42
C ALA A 67 -12.76 4.93 -0.28
N ALA A 68 -12.75 4.90 -1.62
CA ALA A 68 -12.42 3.70 -2.39
C ALA A 68 -10.99 3.19 -2.09
N HIS A 69 -10.00 4.07 -2.07
CA HIS A 69 -8.62 3.69 -1.73
C HIS A 69 -8.48 3.25 -0.27
N ILE A 70 -9.19 3.89 0.66
CA ILE A 70 -9.17 3.52 2.09
C ILE A 70 -9.73 2.11 2.27
N THR A 71 -10.86 1.77 1.65
CA THR A 71 -11.46 0.43 1.75
C THR A 71 -10.49 -0.67 1.32
N VAL A 72 -9.71 -0.45 0.26
CA VAL A 72 -8.75 -1.48 -0.17
C VAL A 72 -7.48 -1.49 0.64
N ALA A 73 -7.02 -0.34 1.11
CA ALA A 73 -5.94 -0.30 2.09
C ALA A 73 -6.31 -1.10 3.36
N GLU A 74 -7.54 -0.97 3.84
CA GLU A 74 -8.06 -1.73 4.97
C GLU A 74 -8.07 -3.24 4.71
N GLY A 75 -8.59 -3.67 3.56
CA GLY A 75 -8.59 -5.08 3.17
C GLY A 75 -7.17 -5.66 3.16
N GLY A 76 -6.22 -4.96 2.55
CA GLY A 76 -4.83 -5.37 2.48
C GLY A 76 -4.13 -5.41 3.85
N PHE A 77 -4.28 -4.36 4.66
CA PHE A 77 -3.68 -4.31 6.00
C PHE A 77 -4.27 -5.38 6.92
N ASN A 78 -5.58 -5.63 6.88
CA ASN A 78 -6.22 -6.68 7.66
C ASN A 78 -5.74 -8.07 7.23
N ALA A 79 -5.62 -8.32 5.93
CA ALA A 79 -5.07 -9.58 5.41
C ALA A 79 -3.63 -9.81 5.89
N SER A 80 -2.78 -8.77 5.81
CA SER A 80 -1.40 -8.83 6.29
C SER A 80 -1.32 -9.02 7.81
N ALA A 81 -2.18 -8.36 8.58
CA ALA A 81 -2.24 -8.52 10.03
C ALA A 81 -2.63 -9.94 10.46
N ASN A 82 -3.56 -10.58 9.73
CA ASN A 82 -3.92 -11.98 9.96
C ASN A 82 -2.74 -12.92 9.65
N GLY A 83 -2.01 -12.67 8.57
CA GLY A 83 -0.77 -13.38 8.26
C GLY A 83 0.28 -13.20 9.36
N ALA A 84 0.47 -11.97 9.84
CA ALA A 84 1.41 -11.65 10.91
C ALA A 84 1.06 -12.36 12.23
N ALA A 85 -0.23 -12.47 12.57
CA ALA A 85 -0.70 -13.25 13.70
C ALA A 85 -0.32 -14.74 13.57
N GLY A 86 -0.51 -15.32 12.38
CA GLY A 86 -0.07 -16.69 12.08
C GLY A 86 1.45 -16.89 12.18
N ALA A 87 2.22 -15.81 11.98
CA ALA A 87 3.67 -15.80 12.12
C ALA A 87 4.18 -15.40 13.53
N GLY A 88 3.29 -15.33 14.53
CA GLY A 88 3.65 -15.09 15.93
C GLY A 88 3.49 -13.65 16.41
N ASN A 89 3.07 -12.70 15.56
CA ASN A 89 2.72 -11.33 15.97
C ASN A 89 1.20 -11.22 16.23
N GLY A 90 0.74 -11.77 17.35
CA GLY A 90 -0.68 -11.75 17.73
C GLY A 90 -1.27 -10.36 17.99
N ALA A 91 -0.43 -9.33 18.14
CA ALA A 91 -0.86 -7.95 18.36
C ALA A 91 -1.15 -7.18 17.05
N ALA A 92 -0.73 -7.70 15.89
CA ALA A 92 -0.85 -7.03 14.60
C ALA A 92 -2.29 -6.61 14.29
N ALA A 93 -3.26 -7.52 14.46
CA ALA A 93 -4.66 -7.27 14.14
C ALA A 93 -5.26 -6.11 14.96
N ALA A 94 -4.95 -6.04 16.26
CA ALA A 94 -5.41 -4.94 17.11
C ALA A 94 -4.79 -3.59 16.71
N GLY A 95 -3.49 -3.59 16.38
CA GLY A 95 -2.80 -2.39 15.91
C GLY A 95 -3.35 -1.86 14.58
N VAL A 96 -3.56 -2.75 13.61
CA VAL A 96 -4.16 -2.38 12.32
C VAL A 96 -5.60 -1.90 12.47
N SER A 97 -6.41 -2.60 13.28
CA SER A 97 -7.81 -2.20 13.51
C SER A 97 -7.91 -0.80 14.12
N SER A 98 -7.04 -0.47 15.08
CA SER A 98 -6.97 0.87 15.69
C SER A 98 -6.56 1.95 14.67
N ALA A 99 -5.57 1.65 13.83
CA ALA A 99 -5.09 2.57 12.80
C ALA A 99 -6.19 2.87 11.76
N MET A 100 -6.87 1.83 11.26
CA MET A 100 -7.92 1.97 10.25
C MET A 100 -9.18 2.64 10.83
N ALA A 101 -9.55 2.33 12.08
CA ALA A 101 -10.64 3.04 12.76
C ALA A 101 -10.37 4.55 12.85
N SER A 102 -9.11 4.93 13.14
CA SER A 102 -8.69 6.35 13.17
C SER A 102 -8.78 7.01 11.79
N LEU A 103 -8.40 6.30 10.72
CA LEU A 103 -8.50 6.78 9.35
C LEU A 103 -9.95 6.97 8.91
N ASN A 104 -10.82 6.00 9.17
CA ASN A 104 -12.24 6.10 8.85
C ASN A 104 -12.92 7.25 9.58
N ALA A 105 -12.62 7.43 10.87
CA ALA A 105 -13.14 8.55 11.64
C ALA A 105 -12.70 9.89 11.05
N ALA A 106 -11.42 10.01 10.66
CA ALA A 106 -10.91 11.21 9.99
C ALA A 106 -11.59 11.42 8.63
N ASN A 107 -11.74 10.38 7.82
CA ASN A 107 -12.38 10.46 6.51
C ASN A 107 -13.84 10.94 6.63
N ALA A 108 -14.61 10.37 7.57
CA ALA A 108 -16.00 10.79 7.79
C ALA A 108 -16.11 12.27 8.21
N ALA A 109 -15.25 12.71 9.15
CA ALA A 109 -15.25 14.10 9.62
C ALA A 109 -14.84 15.10 8.52
N LEU A 110 -13.81 14.76 7.75
CA LEU A 110 -13.32 15.57 6.62
C LEU A 110 -14.37 15.63 5.51
N THR A 111 -15.03 14.51 5.21
CA THR A 111 -16.10 14.44 4.21
C THR A 111 -17.28 15.33 4.60
N ALA A 112 -17.74 15.27 5.85
CA ALA A 112 -18.82 16.13 6.34
C ALA A 112 -18.48 17.63 6.24
N THR A 113 -17.22 17.99 6.55
CA THR A 113 -16.71 19.36 6.42
C THR A 113 -16.68 19.79 4.96
N TRP A 114 -16.18 18.93 4.08
CA TRP A 114 -16.12 19.16 2.63
C TRP A 114 -17.51 19.36 2.03
N THR A 115 -18.50 18.51 2.37
CA THR A 115 -19.87 18.60 1.85
C THR A 115 -20.52 19.95 2.17
N THR A 116 -20.31 20.44 3.40
CA THR A 116 -20.88 21.73 3.81
C THR A 116 -20.18 22.90 3.11
N ALA A 117 -18.85 22.86 3.00
CA ALA A 117 -18.06 23.96 2.44
C ALA A 117 -18.14 24.05 0.91
N SER A 118 -18.20 22.91 0.21
CA SER A 118 -18.27 22.84 -1.25
C SER A 118 -19.59 23.38 -1.82
N ALA A 119 -20.69 23.27 -1.07
CA ALA A 119 -22.00 23.77 -1.48
C ALA A 119 -22.11 25.30 -1.55
N ALA A 120 -21.16 26.04 -0.95
CA ALA A 120 -21.14 27.49 -1.06
C ALA A 120 -20.70 27.92 -2.48
N PRO A 121 -21.27 28.98 -3.09
CA PRO A 121 -20.83 29.48 -4.39
C PRO A 121 -19.32 29.75 -4.42
N GLY A 122 -18.60 29.03 -5.28
CA GLY A 122 -17.14 29.10 -5.39
C GLY A 122 -16.35 28.47 -4.23
N GLY A 123 -17.02 27.76 -3.31
CA GLY A 123 -16.41 27.14 -2.13
C GLY A 123 -15.70 25.81 -2.41
N GLU A 124 -16.07 25.12 -3.49
CA GLU A 124 -15.56 23.80 -3.83
C GLU A 124 -14.02 23.70 -3.93
N PRO A 125 -13.29 24.62 -4.60
CA PRO A 125 -11.83 24.52 -4.69
C PRO A 125 -11.14 24.55 -3.31
N ALA A 126 -11.58 25.44 -2.41
CA ALA A 126 -11.00 25.56 -1.07
C ALA A 126 -11.39 24.36 -0.19
N ALA A 127 -12.62 23.87 -0.32
CA ALA A 127 -13.08 22.67 0.38
C ALA A 127 -12.25 21.45 -0.02
N THR A 128 -12.06 21.22 -1.32
CA THR A 128 -11.29 20.08 -1.85
C THR A 128 -9.82 20.16 -1.45
N GLN A 129 -9.23 21.36 -1.41
CA GLN A 129 -7.86 21.53 -0.91
C GLN A 129 -7.74 21.16 0.58
N ALA A 130 -8.66 21.65 1.42
CA ALA A 130 -8.67 21.34 2.84
C ALA A 130 -8.87 19.84 3.11
N TYR A 131 -9.80 19.21 2.37
CA TYR A 131 -10.02 17.77 2.41
C TYR A 131 -8.74 17.00 2.01
N THR A 132 -8.13 17.36 0.87
CA THR A 132 -6.92 16.71 0.35
C THR A 132 -5.79 16.72 1.37
N LEU A 133 -5.51 17.88 1.99
CA LEU A 133 -4.45 17.99 2.99
C LEU A 133 -4.76 17.14 4.23
N GLY A 134 -5.99 17.22 4.72
CA GLY A 134 -6.43 16.47 5.91
C GLY A 134 -6.39 14.96 5.70
N ILE A 135 -6.91 14.48 4.56
CA ILE A 135 -7.03 13.05 4.30
C ILE A 135 -5.66 12.41 4.05
N LYS A 136 -4.76 13.09 3.33
CA LYS A 136 -3.38 12.61 3.14
C LYS A 136 -2.61 12.56 4.47
N GLN A 137 -2.79 13.56 5.33
CA GLN A 137 -2.16 13.52 6.66
C GLN A 137 -2.67 12.35 7.51
N ALA A 138 -3.99 12.12 7.53
CA ALA A 138 -4.61 11.03 8.28
C ALA A 138 -4.23 9.66 7.73
N ALA A 139 -4.27 9.50 6.41
CA ALA A 139 -3.90 8.26 5.72
C ALA A 139 -2.43 7.90 5.98
N GLY A 140 -1.52 8.86 5.93
CA GLY A 140 -0.11 8.60 6.21
C GLY A 140 0.16 8.18 7.65
N ALA A 141 -0.50 8.81 8.63
CA ALA A 141 -0.39 8.40 10.02
C ALA A 141 -0.94 6.98 10.26
N ALA A 142 -2.10 6.66 9.67
CA ALA A 142 -2.73 5.36 9.81
C ALA A 142 -1.94 4.24 9.10
N ALA A 143 -1.47 4.47 7.88
CA ALA A 143 -0.64 3.53 7.15
C ALA A 143 0.68 3.26 7.88
N ALA A 144 1.32 4.31 8.43
CA ALA A 144 2.54 4.16 9.22
C ALA A 144 2.31 3.33 10.50
N ALA A 145 1.19 3.56 11.20
CA ALA A 145 0.82 2.76 12.36
C ALA A 145 0.56 1.29 11.99
N ALA A 146 -0.12 1.04 10.87
CA ALA A 146 -0.44 -0.31 10.39
C ALA A 146 0.83 -1.09 9.99
N VAL A 147 1.73 -0.50 9.21
CA VAL A 147 3.02 -1.14 8.83
C VAL A 147 3.82 -1.51 10.08
N ASN A 148 3.97 -0.59 11.04
CA ASN A 148 4.69 -0.87 12.28
C ASN A 148 4.02 -1.98 13.11
N ALA A 149 2.69 -1.99 13.18
CA ALA A 149 1.94 -3.03 13.88
C ALA A 149 2.14 -4.42 13.24
N ILE A 150 2.15 -4.49 11.91
CA ILE A 150 2.38 -5.74 11.15
C ILE A 150 3.81 -6.23 11.34
N ALA A 151 4.80 -5.34 11.19
CA ALA A 151 6.21 -5.68 11.20
C ALA A 151 6.77 -6.03 12.60
N ALA A 152 6.08 -5.62 13.67
CA ALA A 152 6.57 -5.73 15.04
C ALA A 152 7.07 -7.14 15.38
N GLY A 153 8.38 -7.26 15.59
CA GLY A 153 9.04 -8.51 15.98
C GLY A 153 9.21 -9.54 14.86
N ILE A 154 8.68 -9.31 13.66
CA ILE A 154 8.70 -10.27 12.54
C ILE A 154 9.31 -9.73 11.23
N ALA A 155 9.78 -8.49 11.20
CA ALA A 155 10.56 -7.93 10.10
C ALA A 155 11.40 -6.75 10.58
N ASP A 156 12.36 -6.33 9.75
CA ASP A 156 13.10 -5.10 9.96
C ASP A 156 12.45 -3.94 9.19
N VAL A 157 12.23 -2.82 9.90
CA VAL A 157 11.53 -1.64 9.39
C VAL A 157 12.52 -0.58 8.94
N HIS A 158 12.40 -0.18 7.68
CA HIS A 158 13.00 1.04 7.14
C HIS A 158 12.06 2.22 7.39
N ASN A 159 12.57 3.44 7.57
CA ASN A 159 11.72 4.64 7.56
C ASN A 159 12.20 5.68 6.54
N CYS A 160 11.34 5.98 5.57
CA CYS A 160 11.64 6.92 4.50
C CYS A 160 11.05 8.32 4.80
N PRO A 161 11.90 9.35 4.90
CA PRO A 161 11.46 10.73 5.08
C PRO A 161 11.03 11.42 3.77
N MET A 162 11.15 10.77 2.61
CA MET A 162 10.61 11.31 1.36
C MET A 162 9.11 11.52 1.51
N SER A 163 8.56 12.52 0.81
CA SER A 163 7.14 12.86 0.92
C SER A 163 6.56 13.16 -0.45
N SER A 164 5.36 12.63 -0.72
CA SER A 164 4.52 12.97 -1.87
C SER A 164 3.38 13.92 -1.49
N GLY A 165 3.44 14.54 -0.30
CA GLY A 165 2.37 15.40 0.20
C GLY A 165 2.65 15.93 1.62
N PRO A 166 1.61 16.14 2.46
CA PRO A 166 1.81 16.55 3.84
C PRO A 166 2.40 15.43 4.73
N ALA A 167 2.22 14.15 4.35
CA ALA A 167 2.73 12.99 5.08
C ALA A 167 3.93 12.34 4.37
N PRO A 168 4.97 11.90 5.12
CA PRO A 168 6.07 11.15 4.54
C PRO A 168 5.65 9.75 4.07
N HIS A 169 6.47 9.15 3.21
CA HIS A 169 6.43 7.74 2.80
C HIS A 169 6.39 6.82 4.01
N GLY A 170 7.17 7.15 5.03
CA GLY A 170 7.06 6.59 6.37
C GLY A 170 7.72 5.21 6.49
N PRO A 171 7.24 4.36 7.41
CA PRO A 171 7.83 3.05 7.63
C PRO A 171 7.56 2.13 6.44
N GLY A 172 8.53 1.28 6.12
CA GLY A 172 8.41 0.25 5.10
C GLY A 172 9.13 -1.02 5.52
N VAL A 173 8.71 -2.15 4.94
CA VAL A 173 9.33 -3.46 5.18
C VAL A 173 9.54 -4.20 3.89
N VAL A 174 10.54 -5.07 3.90
CA VAL A 174 10.72 -6.01 2.79
C VAL A 174 9.64 -7.09 2.90
N THR A 175 8.73 -7.15 1.92
CA THR A 175 7.58 -8.07 1.95
C THR A 175 7.92 -9.49 1.48
N ARG A 176 8.98 -9.62 0.69
CA ARG A 176 9.46 -10.86 0.10
C ARG A 176 10.99 -10.93 0.22
N GLY A 177 11.49 -11.88 1.00
CA GLY A 177 12.92 -12.17 1.13
C GLY A 177 13.32 -13.49 0.48
N CYS A 178 14.47 -14.03 0.88
CA CYS A 178 14.94 -15.34 0.44
C CYS A 178 14.04 -16.49 0.92
N GLU A 179 13.71 -17.42 0.03
CA GLU A 179 12.90 -18.60 0.34
C GLU A 179 13.69 -19.70 1.05
N THR A 180 15.02 -19.72 0.87
CA THR A 180 15.88 -20.81 1.38
C THR A 180 16.86 -20.38 2.47
N VAL A 181 17.02 -19.08 2.73
CA VAL A 181 17.95 -18.57 3.74
C VAL A 181 17.19 -17.74 4.75
N PHE A 182 17.17 -18.24 5.99
CA PHE A 182 16.52 -17.59 7.12
C PHE A 182 17.55 -17.08 8.11
N ILE A 183 17.33 -15.88 8.63
CA ILE A 183 18.14 -15.23 9.65
C ILE A 183 17.21 -14.93 10.82
N ASN A 184 17.47 -15.56 11.97
CA ASN A 184 16.58 -15.53 13.13
C ASN A 184 15.14 -15.95 12.79
N TYR A 185 15.02 -17.03 12.00
CA TYR A 185 13.73 -17.58 11.54
C TYR A 185 12.93 -16.66 10.60
N LEU A 186 13.49 -15.53 10.18
CA LEU A 186 12.89 -14.63 9.20
C LEU A 186 13.64 -14.71 7.87
N PRO A 187 12.97 -14.58 6.72
CA PRO A 187 13.63 -14.56 5.42
C PRO A 187 14.73 -13.50 5.34
N ALA A 188 15.91 -13.86 4.84
CA ALA A 188 16.98 -12.89 4.63
C ALA A 188 16.62 -11.95 3.46
N ALA A 189 16.73 -10.64 3.68
CA ALA A 189 16.55 -9.66 2.60
C ALA A 189 17.80 -9.60 1.71
N ARG A 190 17.60 -9.24 0.44
CA ARG A 190 18.62 -9.24 -0.62
C ARG A 190 18.54 -7.94 -1.40
N GLN A 191 19.60 -7.64 -2.15
CA GLN A 191 19.57 -6.61 -3.18
C GLN A 191 18.41 -6.87 -4.14
N ASN A 192 17.71 -5.80 -4.54
CA ASN A 192 16.49 -5.78 -5.35
C ASN A 192 15.24 -6.38 -4.69
N ASP A 193 15.31 -6.97 -3.48
CA ASP A 193 14.09 -7.16 -2.72
C ASP A 193 13.50 -5.77 -2.40
N VAL A 194 12.17 -5.68 -2.35
CA VAL A 194 11.46 -4.41 -2.33
C VAL A 194 11.00 -4.07 -0.92
N VAL A 195 11.36 -2.89 -0.44
CA VAL A 195 10.74 -2.26 0.74
C VAL A 195 9.43 -1.66 0.29
N TYR A 196 8.30 -2.12 0.83
CA TYR A 196 7.00 -1.48 0.61
C TYR A 196 6.75 -0.48 1.74
N GLU A 197 6.84 0.79 1.39
CA GLU A 197 6.67 1.94 2.28
C GLU A 197 5.18 2.27 2.46
N ALA A 198 4.79 2.68 3.68
CA ALA A 198 3.41 2.92 4.08
C ALA A 198 2.62 3.76 3.08
N THR A 199 3.25 4.79 2.51
CA THR A 199 2.62 5.68 1.53
C THR A 199 3.45 5.93 0.27
N GLY A 200 4.73 5.51 0.25
CA GLY A 200 5.63 5.68 -0.90
C GLY A 200 5.58 4.54 -1.93
N GLY A 201 5.04 3.39 -1.53
CA GLY A 201 5.00 2.20 -2.38
C GLY A 201 6.33 1.47 -2.43
N ALA A 202 6.72 0.99 -3.61
CA ALA A 202 7.88 0.13 -3.80
C ALA A 202 9.21 0.92 -3.82
N ASP A 203 10.10 0.61 -2.88
CA ASP A 203 11.47 1.12 -2.77
C ASP A 203 12.48 -0.05 -2.77
N PRO A 204 13.03 -0.44 -3.93
CA PRO A 204 13.99 -1.54 -4.01
C PRO A 204 15.29 -1.27 -3.25
N ILE A 205 15.86 -2.30 -2.63
CA ILE A 205 17.19 -2.24 -2.02
C ILE A 205 18.23 -2.11 -3.13
N ALA A 206 18.93 -0.98 -3.17
CA ALA A 206 19.83 -0.64 -4.27
C ALA A 206 21.13 -1.45 -4.25
N VAL A 207 21.68 -1.70 -3.06
CA VAL A 207 22.98 -2.36 -2.87
C VAL A 207 22.91 -3.35 -1.72
N GLY A 208 23.66 -4.46 -1.82
CA GLY A 208 23.87 -5.39 -0.71
C GLY A 208 25.35 -5.57 -0.35
N ALA A 209 25.66 -6.64 0.37
CA ALA A 209 27.03 -7.05 0.70
C ALA A 209 27.79 -7.52 -0.55
N ALA A 210 28.96 -6.93 -0.81
CA ALA A 210 29.73 -7.22 -2.03
C ALA A 210 30.26 -8.66 -2.09
N SER A 211 30.54 -9.27 -0.94
CA SER A 211 31.14 -10.60 -0.80
C SER A 211 30.17 -11.71 -0.40
N VAL A 212 28.92 -11.37 -0.05
CA VAL A 212 27.94 -12.35 0.43
C VAL A 212 26.71 -12.33 -0.46
N ASN A 213 26.58 -13.39 -1.26
CA ASN A 213 25.40 -13.59 -2.09
C ASN A 213 24.44 -14.58 -1.42
N ILE A 214 23.17 -14.18 -1.32
CA ILE A 214 22.07 -15.01 -0.84
C ILE A 214 21.12 -15.21 -2.01
N GLY A 215 20.63 -16.41 -2.21
CA GLY A 215 19.61 -16.63 -3.22
C GLY A 215 18.88 -17.91 -2.95
N ASP A 216 17.73 -18.03 -3.61
CA ASP A 216 16.97 -19.25 -3.63
C ASP A 216 17.81 -20.26 -4.40
N LEU A 217 17.91 -21.49 -3.88
CA LEU A 217 18.69 -22.55 -4.52
C LEU A 217 18.18 -22.81 -5.95
N ALA A 218 18.73 -22.13 -6.94
CA ALA A 218 18.77 -22.63 -8.30
C ALA A 218 19.78 -23.77 -8.33
N GLY A 219 19.31 -25.00 -8.03
CA GLY A 219 20.00 -26.25 -8.36
C GLY A 219 21.40 -26.41 -7.77
N GLY A 220 21.50 -27.11 -6.64
CA GLY A 220 22.71 -27.87 -6.36
C GLY A 220 22.92 -28.94 -7.43
N GLY A 221 23.82 -28.69 -8.39
CA GLY A 221 24.53 -29.70 -9.17
C GLY A 221 23.95 -30.12 -10.52
N GLY A 222 24.74 -29.92 -11.58
CA GLY A 222 24.77 -30.82 -12.74
C GLY A 222 23.78 -30.54 -13.88
N GLY A 223 24.30 -29.97 -14.97
CA GLY A 223 23.90 -30.25 -16.36
C GLY A 223 22.42 -30.36 -16.72
N GLY A 224 21.94 -29.36 -17.46
CA GLY A 224 20.95 -29.58 -18.53
C GLY A 224 19.55 -29.03 -18.29
N GLY A 225 19.20 -28.03 -19.11
CA GLY A 225 17.87 -27.92 -19.73
C GLY A 225 16.71 -27.32 -18.92
N GLY A 226 16.44 -26.03 -19.17
CA GLY A 226 15.10 -25.53 -19.53
C GLY A 226 14.06 -25.28 -18.43
N GLY A 227 13.74 -23.99 -18.22
CA GLY A 227 12.44 -23.46 -17.78
C GLY A 227 12.11 -23.63 -16.28
N ALA A 228 11.64 -22.66 -15.51
CA ALA A 228 11.06 -21.36 -15.82
C ALA A 228 11.49 -20.37 -14.73
N GLY A 229 12.47 -19.50 -15.04
CA GLY A 229 12.68 -18.28 -14.29
C GLY A 229 11.59 -17.31 -14.70
N GLY A 230 10.51 -17.25 -13.92
CA GLY A 230 9.48 -16.22 -14.08
C GLY A 230 10.08 -14.87 -13.73
N ALA A 231 10.63 -14.20 -14.74
CA ALA A 231 10.57 -12.76 -14.81
C ALA A 231 9.08 -12.39 -14.74
N TRP A 232 8.60 -12.05 -13.55
CA TRP A 232 7.35 -11.30 -13.44
C TRP A 232 7.69 -9.89 -13.90
N GLU A 233 7.35 -9.65 -15.16
CA GLU A 233 7.60 -8.45 -15.92
C GLU A 233 7.27 -7.18 -15.12
N THR A 234 8.14 -6.21 -15.27
CA THR A 234 7.99 -4.78 -14.97
C THR A 234 6.88 -4.11 -15.81
N SER A 235 5.74 -4.78 -16.00
CA SER A 235 4.58 -4.25 -16.70
C SER A 235 3.27 -4.82 -16.14
N GLN A 236 3.00 -4.61 -14.86
CA GLN A 236 1.62 -4.40 -14.44
C GLN A 236 1.30 -2.92 -14.68
N THR A 237 0.89 -2.60 -15.91
CA THR A 237 0.29 -1.29 -16.22
C THR A 237 -0.88 -1.05 -15.27
N ALA A 238 -1.12 0.20 -14.87
CA ALA A 238 -2.16 0.59 -13.90
C ALA A 238 -3.54 -0.10 -14.10
N ALA A 239 -3.90 -0.47 -15.33
CA ALA A 239 -5.10 -1.25 -15.65
C ALA A 239 -5.15 -2.66 -15.01
N SER A 240 -4.04 -3.41 -14.94
CA SER A 240 -4.06 -4.78 -14.38
C SER A 240 -4.16 -4.79 -12.85
N GLN A 241 -3.81 -3.69 -12.18
CA GLN A 241 -4.05 -3.53 -10.75
C GLN A 241 -5.54 -3.25 -10.47
N GLN A 242 -6.23 -2.57 -11.39
CA GLN A 242 -7.66 -2.25 -11.30
C GLN A 242 -8.54 -3.52 -11.42
N ASP A 243 -8.18 -4.42 -12.33
CA ASP A 243 -8.91 -5.70 -12.52
C ASP A 243 -8.68 -6.69 -11.38
N ALA A 244 -7.46 -6.73 -10.81
CA ALA A 244 -7.16 -7.51 -9.61
C ALA A 244 -7.89 -6.95 -8.36
N PHE A 245 -8.09 -5.63 -8.30
CA PHE A 245 -8.84 -4.93 -7.26
C PHE A 245 -10.32 -5.35 -7.21
N SER A 246 -10.98 -5.43 -8.37
CA SER A 246 -12.38 -5.85 -8.51
C SER A 246 -12.63 -7.31 -8.07
N GLY A 247 -11.63 -8.18 -8.27
CA GLY A 247 -11.68 -9.58 -7.83
C GLY A 247 -11.55 -9.76 -6.31
N VAL A 248 -10.65 -9.00 -5.67
CA VAL A 248 -10.45 -9.04 -4.21
C VAL A 248 -11.62 -8.37 -3.47
N ALA A 249 -12.16 -7.27 -4.01
CA ALA A 249 -13.35 -6.60 -3.47
C ALA A 249 -14.56 -7.56 -3.43
N SER A 250 -14.74 -8.37 -4.49
CA SER A 250 -15.84 -9.36 -4.58
C SER A 250 -15.67 -10.55 -3.61
N GLY A 251 -14.43 -10.91 -3.25
CA GLY A 251 -14.15 -11.97 -2.27
C GLY A 251 -14.32 -11.53 -0.81
N ALA A 252 -13.96 -10.28 -0.49
CA ALA A 252 -14.04 -9.74 0.87
C ALA A 252 -15.48 -9.49 1.34
N ILE A 253 -16.37 -9.06 0.44
CA ILE A 253 -17.80 -8.87 0.75
C ILE A 253 -18.52 -10.19 1.08
N ALA A 254 -18.09 -11.31 0.51
CA ALA A 254 -18.72 -12.61 0.73
C ALA A 254 -18.28 -13.27 2.06
N GLY A 255 -17.08 -12.95 2.56
CA GLY A 255 -16.52 -13.54 3.79
C GLY A 255 -16.81 -12.78 5.09
N GLY A 256 -17.12 -11.48 5.02
CA GLY A 256 -17.23 -10.60 6.20
C GLY A 256 -18.60 -10.55 6.89
N ALA A 257 -19.67 -11.05 6.26
CA ALA A 257 -21.04 -10.83 6.74
C ALA A 257 -21.48 -11.74 7.92
N ALA A 258 -20.66 -12.70 8.37
CA ALA A 258 -21.05 -13.65 9.41
C ALA A 258 -20.65 -13.25 10.87
N GLY A 259 -19.95 -12.13 11.07
CA GLY A 259 -19.26 -11.84 12.34
C GLY A 259 -19.80 -10.72 13.22
N SER A 260 -20.68 -9.83 12.74
CA SER A 260 -21.07 -8.64 13.51
C SER A 260 -22.55 -8.27 13.31
N ALA A 261 -23.44 -9.08 13.86
CA ALA A 261 -24.85 -8.72 14.01
C ALA A 261 -25.26 -8.85 15.48
N ALA A 262 -24.90 -7.83 16.27
CA ALA A 262 -25.60 -7.51 17.51
C ALA A 262 -25.73 -5.99 17.61
N ALA A 263 -26.99 -5.54 17.61
CA ALA A 263 -27.48 -4.18 17.88
C ALA A 263 -27.38 -3.14 16.74
N ALA A 264 -28.40 -3.09 15.89
CA ALA A 264 -29.34 -1.96 15.83
C ALA A 264 -30.44 -2.26 14.78
N SER A 265 -31.67 -2.42 15.27
CA SER A 265 -32.87 -2.58 14.46
C SER A 265 -33.34 -1.24 13.89
N GLY A 266 -33.57 -1.16 12.58
CA GLY A 266 -34.43 -0.14 11.97
C GLY A 266 -34.06 0.24 10.53
N GLY A 267 -34.83 -0.27 9.56
CA GLY A 267 -34.93 0.28 8.20
C GLY A 267 -34.27 -0.55 7.10
N GLN A 268 -35.01 -1.50 6.52
CA GLN A 268 -34.66 -2.13 5.24
C GLN A 268 -34.91 -1.13 4.11
N GLY A 269 -33.82 -0.62 3.52
CA GLY A 269 -33.79 -0.04 2.17
C GLY A 269 -33.08 -1.02 1.24
N ASP A 270 -33.71 -1.32 0.11
CA ASP A 270 -33.30 -2.30 -0.90
C ASP A 270 -31.89 -2.02 -1.46
N ALA A 271 -31.01 -3.03 -1.46
CA ALA A 271 -29.60 -2.95 -1.82
C ALA A 271 -29.33 -3.20 -3.32
N SER A 272 -30.31 -2.94 -4.18
CA SER A 272 -30.20 -3.18 -5.63
C SER A 272 -29.85 -1.95 -6.48
N ASP A 273 -29.67 -0.77 -5.87
CA ASP A 273 -29.53 0.51 -6.60
C ASP A 273 -28.08 1.06 -6.70
N SER A 274 -27.08 0.39 -6.12
CA SER A 274 -25.69 0.89 -6.09
C SER A 274 -24.85 0.54 -7.32
N THR A 275 -25.32 -0.37 -8.19
CA THR A 275 -24.64 -0.74 -9.44
C THR A 275 -24.99 0.17 -10.62
N ALA A 276 -26.11 0.90 -10.54
CA ALA A 276 -26.53 1.82 -11.60
C ALA A 276 -25.73 3.14 -11.60
N TYR A 277 -25.21 3.58 -10.46
CA TYR A 277 -24.51 4.87 -10.32
C TYR A 277 -23.05 4.84 -10.85
N PHE A 278 -22.46 3.65 -11.02
CA PHE A 278 -21.11 3.51 -11.56
C PHE A 278 -21.04 3.60 -13.09
N GLY A 279 -22.16 3.37 -13.80
CA GLY A 279 -22.21 3.44 -15.26
C GLY A 279 -22.32 4.86 -15.81
N GLN A 280 -23.04 5.75 -15.13
CA GLN A 280 -23.28 7.12 -15.63
C GLN A 280 -22.08 8.06 -15.45
N ALA A 281 -21.21 7.83 -14.46
CA ALA A 281 -20.07 8.69 -14.20
C ALA A 281 -18.93 8.55 -15.24
N LEU A 282 -18.93 7.48 -16.04
CA LEU A 282 -17.91 7.27 -17.09
C LEU A 282 -18.33 7.84 -18.45
N GLU A 283 -19.62 8.04 -18.70
CA GLU A 283 -20.11 8.62 -19.96
C GLU A 283 -20.01 10.17 -19.98
N GLU A 284 -20.03 10.83 -18.81
CA GLU A 284 -19.90 12.30 -18.72
C GLU A 284 -18.44 12.80 -18.89
N GLU A 285 -17.42 11.96 -18.71
CA GLU A 285 -16.02 12.35 -18.98
C GLU A 285 -15.64 12.24 -20.46
N GLU A 286 -16.31 11.39 -21.26
CA GLU A 286 -16.08 11.31 -22.72
C GLU A 286 -16.73 12.47 -23.48
N GLU A 287 -17.85 13.04 -23.00
CA GLU A 287 -18.51 14.17 -23.66
C GLU A 287 -17.80 15.52 -23.40
N MET A 288 -16.96 15.62 -22.35
CA MET A 288 -16.28 16.88 -22.02
C MET A 288 -15.01 17.14 -22.87
N VAL A 289 -14.42 16.11 -23.48
CA VAL A 289 -13.17 16.22 -24.26
C VAL A 289 -13.41 16.71 -25.69
N ASP A 290 -14.62 16.58 -26.23
CA ASP A 290 -14.94 16.96 -27.61
C ASP A 290 -15.27 18.47 -27.78
N SER A 291 -15.32 19.24 -26.68
CA SER A 291 -15.73 20.65 -26.71
C SER A 291 -14.59 21.67 -26.88
N TYR A 292 -13.32 21.22 -26.94
CA TYR A 292 -12.15 22.11 -26.94
C TYR A 292 -11.39 22.27 -28.27
N ASP A 293 -11.87 21.70 -29.39
CA ASP A 293 -11.18 21.77 -30.69
C ASP A 293 -11.99 22.50 -31.78
N SER A 294 -12.48 23.71 -31.48
CA SER A 294 -13.04 24.63 -32.49
C SER A 294 -12.27 25.95 -32.53
N PRO A 295 -11.69 26.35 -33.68
CA PRO A 295 -10.99 27.63 -33.80
C PRO A 295 -11.98 28.81 -33.75
N PRO A 296 -11.57 29.98 -33.21
CA PRO A 296 -12.45 31.13 -33.06
C PRO A 296 -12.84 31.73 -34.42
N ALA A 297 -14.14 32.01 -34.59
CA ALA A 297 -14.68 32.68 -35.77
C ALA A 297 -14.33 34.19 -35.79
N ASP A 298 -13.96 34.69 -36.97
CA ASP A 298 -13.68 36.10 -37.22
C ASP A 298 -14.93 37.00 -37.04
N PRO A 299 -14.77 38.26 -36.58
CA PRO A 299 -15.88 39.19 -36.41
C PRO A 299 -16.39 39.76 -37.75
N PRO A 300 -17.71 40.03 -37.88
CA PRO A 300 -18.33 40.49 -39.13
C PRO A 300 -18.04 41.97 -39.47
N PRO A 301 -18.23 42.37 -40.76
CA PRO A 301 -17.84 43.68 -41.30
C PRO A 301 -18.69 44.87 -40.83
#